data_AF-A0A7Z2VF21-F1
#
_entry.id   AF-A0A7Z2VF21-F1
#
_cell.length_a   1.000
_cell.length_b   1.000
_cell.length_c   1.000
_cell.angle_alpha   90.00
_cell.angle_beta   90.00
_cell.angle_gamma   90.00
#
_symmetry.space_group_name_H-M   'P 1'
#
loop_
_entity.id
_entity.type
_entity.pdbx_description
1 polymer ?
#
loop_
_entity_poly.entity_id
_entity_poly.type
_entity_poly.pdbx_seq_one_letter_code
_entity_poly.pdbx_strand_id
1 'polypeptide(L)'
;MEAERYLHTASQAGGIGRFQLMAAIQSVHAQRLRTGRIEWEAIAQLYEGLIRTHPTLGALVGRAAAVAEAYGSASGITLLEAIPSAEVVNYQPYWALAGHLYKRMHREEDARSAYSRAIGLSTDVSVRRFLNRQASEI
;
A
#
# COMPACT_ATOMS: atom_id res chain seq x y z
N MET A 1 11.10 23.50 11.17
CA MET A 1 9.80 22.95 11.61
C MET A 1 8.69 23.86 11.09
N GLU A 2 8.24 23.60 9.87
CA GLU A 2 7.19 24.40 9.20
C GLU A 2 6.07 23.48 8.69
N ALA A 3 6.42 22.28 8.20
CA ALA A 3 5.48 21.24 7.76
C ALA A 3 4.54 20.73 8.85
N GLU A 4 5.03 20.57 10.09
CA GLU A 4 4.19 20.17 11.25
C GLU A 4 3.15 21.23 11.60
N ARG A 5 3.48 22.51 11.40
CA ARG A 5 2.60 23.63 11.70
C ARG A 5 1.47 23.73 10.68
N TYR A 6 1.74 23.43 9.41
CA TYR A 6 0.70 23.37 8.37
C TYR A 6 -0.24 22.17 8.56
N LEU A 7 0.26 21.01 9.01
CA LEU A 7 -0.58 19.86 9.37
C LEU A 7 -1.49 20.16 10.58
N HIS A 8 -0.94 20.78 11.62
CA HIS A 8 -1.72 21.16 12.80
C HIS A 8 -2.74 22.27 12.51
N THR A 9 -2.44 23.21 11.60
CA THR A 9 -3.36 24.29 11.21
C THR A 9 -4.46 23.79 10.25
N ALA A 10 -4.13 22.86 9.34
CA ALA A 10 -5.12 22.21 8.46
C ALA A 10 -6.11 21.31 9.23
N SER A 11 -5.69 20.74 10.36
CA SER A 11 -6.58 19.99 11.28
C SER A 11 -7.68 20.87 11.90
N GLN A 12 -7.50 22.20 11.95
CA GLN A 12 -8.39 23.13 12.65
C GLN A 12 -9.34 23.89 11.70
N ALA A 13 -9.17 23.75 10.38
CA ALA A 13 -9.94 24.50 9.38
C ALA A 13 -10.60 23.56 8.37
N GLY A 14 -11.74 22.96 8.74
CA GLY A 14 -12.72 22.40 7.81
C GLY A 14 -12.25 21.24 6.92
N GLY A 15 -12.37 20.01 7.43
CA GLY A 15 -12.40 18.76 6.64
C GLY A 15 -11.13 18.43 5.85
N ILE A 16 -10.45 17.35 6.24
CA ILE A 16 -9.30 16.83 5.48
C ILE A 16 -9.80 16.26 4.14
N GLY A 17 -9.42 16.89 3.03
CA GLY A 17 -9.76 16.45 1.67
C GLY A 17 -8.78 15.42 1.08
N ARG A 18 -9.16 14.83 -0.06
CA ARG A 18 -8.37 13.80 -0.78
C ARG A 18 -6.92 14.22 -1.01
N PHE A 19 -6.68 15.47 -1.42
CA PHE A 19 -5.33 15.96 -1.72
C PHE A 19 -4.48 16.09 -0.45
N GLN A 20 -5.07 16.46 0.67
CA GLN A 20 -4.42 16.54 1.96
C GLN A 20 -4.01 15.14 2.46
N LEU A 21 -4.83 14.12 2.22
CA LEU A 21 -4.52 12.72 2.56
C LEU A 21 -3.39 12.16 1.69
N MET A 22 -3.43 12.40 0.37
CA MET A 22 -2.34 12.00 -0.52
C MET A 22 -1.03 12.73 -0.16
N ALA A 23 -1.10 14.03 0.15
CA ALA A 23 0.06 14.82 0.59
C ALA A 23 0.63 14.30 1.92
N ALA A 24 -0.23 13.89 2.87
CA ALA A 24 0.20 13.28 4.12
C ALA A 24 0.92 11.94 3.87
N ILE A 25 0.38 11.06 3.02
CA ILE A 25 1.02 9.79 2.64
C ILE A 25 2.40 10.03 2.01
N GLN A 26 2.51 10.99 1.08
CA GLN A 26 3.79 11.34 0.47
C GLN A 26 4.77 11.99 1.47
N SER A 27 4.27 12.80 2.39
CA SER A 27 5.06 13.42 3.46
C SER A 27 5.65 12.36 4.40
N VAL A 28 4.92 11.31 4.73
CA VAL A 28 5.46 10.21 5.56
C VAL A 28 6.54 9.43 4.79
N HIS A 29 6.36 9.17 3.50
CA HIS A 29 7.42 8.58 2.67
C HIS A 29 8.67 9.47 2.59
N ALA A 30 8.51 10.79 2.52
CA ALA A 30 9.63 11.74 2.54
C ALA A 30 10.29 11.87 3.93
N GLN A 31 9.52 11.75 5.02
CA GLN A 31 10.01 11.80 6.39
C GLN A 31 10.79 10.54 6.77
N ARG A 32 10.45 9.38 6.20
CA ARG A 32 11.26 8.14 6.29
C ARG A 32 12.71 8.38 5.89
N LEU A 33 12.94 9.12 4.79
CA LEU A 33 14.29 9.41 4.31
C LEU A 33 15.13 10.24 5.30
N ARG A 34 14.48 10.98 6.20
CA ARG A 34 15.15 11.82 7.21
C ARG A 34 15.27 11.16 8.57
N THR A 35 14.26 10.39 8.99
CA THR A 35 14.14 9.86 10.36
C THR A 35 14.42 8.37 10.45
N GLY A 36 14.42 7.65 9.32
CA GLY A 36 14.55 6.20 9.27
C GLY A 36 13.35 5.42 9.81
N ARG A 37 12.33 6.11 10.36
CA ARG A 37 11.14 5.49 10.97
C ARG A 37 9.89 5.80 10.16
N ILE A 38 8.95 4.86 10.18
CA ILE A 38 7.62 5.02 9.60
C ILE A 38 6.62 4.62 10.67
N GLU A 39 5.75 5.56 11.06
CA GLU A 39 4.62 5.28 11.93
C GLU A 39 3.50 4.66 11.08
N TRP A 40 3.59 3.35 10.85
CA TRP A 40 2.68 2.62 9.96
C TRP A 40 1.22 2.69 10.42
N GLU A 41 0.97 2.73 11.73
CA GLU A 41 -0.37 2.90 12.29
C GLU A 41 -0.99 4.24 11.85
N ALA A 42 -0.20 5.32 11.82
CA ALA A 42 -0.66 6.63 11.36
C ALA A 42 -0.96 6.62 9.86
N ILE A 43 -0.14 5.93 9.04
CA ILE A 43 -0.42 5.76 7.61
C ILE A 43 -1.72 4.97 7.40
N ALA A 44 -1.93 3.89 8.16
CA ALA A 44 -3.15 3.10 8.06
C ALA A 44 -4.39 3.97 8.36
N GLN A 45 -4.34 4.79 9.41
CA GLN A 45 -5.43 5.74 9.73
C GLN A 45 -5.68 6.78 8.64
N LEU A 46 -4.62 7.28 7.98
CA LEU A 46 -4.77 8.19 6.82
C LEU A 46 -5.47 7.49 5.66
N TYR A 47 -5.14 6.22 5.39
CA TYR A 47 -5.85 5.43 4.38
C TYR A 47 -7.31 5.18 4.76
N GLU A 48 -7.64 4.94 6.04
CA GLU A 48 -9.04 4.85 6.51
C GLU A 48 -9.83 6.13 6.19
N GLY A 49 -9.22 7.30 6.41
CA GLY A 49 -9.80 8.58 6.01
C GLY A 49 -10.00 8.71 4.50
N LEU A 50 -9.03 8.22 3.73
CA LEU A 50 -9.05 8.32 2.27
C LEU A 50 -10.13 7.44 1.66
N ILE A 51 -10.27 6.19 2.10
CA ILE A 51 -11.26 5.28 1.52
C ILE A 51 -12.70 5.75 1.80
N ARG A 52 -12.96 6.46 2.91
CA ARG A 52 -14.29 7.00 3.21
C ARG A 52 -14.74 8.09 2.24
N THR A 53 -13.79 8.79 1.61
CA THR A 53 -14.07 9.93 0.72
C THR A 53 -13.75 9.63 -0.74
N HIS A 54 -12.82 8.70 -1.00
CA HIS A 54 -12.33 8.38 -2.33
C HIS A 54 -11.78 6.93 -2.40
N PRO A 55 -12.65 5.91 -2.41
CA PRO A 55 -12.26 4.50 -2.41
C PRO A 55 -11.79 4.03 -3.78
N THR A 56 -10.68 4.56 -4.28
CA THR A 56 -10.06 4.07 -5.51
C THR A 56 -9.37 2.73 -5.25
N LEU A 57 -9.21 1.92 -6.30
CA LEU A 57 -8.52 0.63 -6.19
C LEU A 57 -7.10 0.77 -5.62
N GLY A 58 -6.37 1.82 -6.02
CA GLY A 58 -5.07 2.14 -5.45
C GLY A 58 -5.11 2.55 -3.97
N ALA A 59 -6.16 3.23 -3.52
CA ALA A 59 -6.34 3.56 -2.11
C ALA A 59 -6.63 2.31 -1.26
N LEU A 60 -7.44 1.38 -1.78
CA LEU A 60 -7.74 0.10 -1.12
C LEU A 60 -6.49 -0.78 -1.01
N VAL A 61 -5.71 -0.91 -2.09
CA VAL A 61 -4.45 -1.67 -2.07
C VAL A 61 -3.40 -0.99 -1.18
N GLY A 62 -3.31 0.34 -1.20
CA GLY A 62 -2.42 1.09 -0.32
C GLY A 62 -2.78 0.93 1.17
N ARG A 63 -4.08 0.90 1.49
CA ARG A 63 -4.58 0.59 2.84
C ARG A 63 -4.14 -0.80 3.29
N ALA A 64 -4.31 -1.82 2.43
CA ALA A 64 -3.90 -3.19 2.73
C ALA A 64 -2.39 -3.26 3.02
N ALA A 65 -1.55 -2.54 2.27
CA ALA A 65 -0.12 -2.46 2.53
C ALA A 65 0.19 -1.79 3.88
N ALA A 66 -0.43 -0.66 4.19
CA ALA A 66 -0.21 0.06 5.44
C ALA A 66 -0.62 -0.78 6.66
N VAL A 67 -1.76 -1.49 6.57
CA VAL A 67 -2.24 -2.41 7.60
C VAL A 67 -1.33 -3.63 7.73
N ALA A 68 -0.78 -4.14 6.64
CA ALA A 68 0.18 -5.25 6.69
C ALA A 68 1.44 -4.89 7.49
N GLU A 69 1.93 -3.66 7.33
CA GLU A 69 3.13 -3.20 8.03
C GLU A 69 2.85 -2.81 9.48
N ALA A 70 1.68 -2.24 9.77
CA ALA A 70 1.28 -1.88 11.14
C ALA A 70 0.87 -3.10 11.98
N TYR A 71 0.10 -4.01 11.39
CA TYR A 71 -0.65 -5.04 12.12
C TYR A 71 -0.41 -6.46 11.57
N GLY A 72 0.61 -6.64 10.74
CA GLY A 72 1.05 -7.93 10.23
C GLY A 72 0.42 -8.35 8.89
N SER A 73 1.14 -9.21 8.16
CA SER A 73 0.79 -9.60 6.78
C SER A 73 -0.58 -10.24 6.64
N ALA A 74 -1.04 -11.00 7.64
CA ALA A 74 -2.38 -11.60 7.65
C ALA A 74 -3.50 -10.54 7.66
N SER A 75 -3.34 -9.46 8.44
CA SER A 75 -4.29 -8.36 8.46
C SER A 75 -4.37 -7.65 7.10
N GLY A 76 -3.22 -7.48 6.44
CA GLY A 76 -3.15 -6.90 5.10
C GLY A 76 -3.82 -7.77 4.03
N ILE A 77 -3.58 -9.09 4.05
CA ILE A 77 -4.16 -9.99 3.04
C ILE A 77 -5.69 -10.06 3.16
N THR A 78 -6.23 -10.08 4.39
CA THR A 78 -7.69 -10.02 4.60
C THR A 78 -8.32 -8.80 3.96
N LEU A 79 -7.66 -7.64 4.05
CA LEU A 79 -8.16 -6.42 3.39
C LEU A 79 -8.02 -6.46 1.88
N LEU A 80 -6.96 -7.09 1.38
CA LEU A 80 -6.73 -7.25 -0.04
C LEU A 80 -7.81 -8.15 -0.66
N GLU A 81 -8.07 -9.30 -0.05
CA GLU A 81 -9.06 -10.29 -0.49
C GLU A 81 -10.51 -9.79 -0.40
N ALA A 82 -10.77 -8.76 0.42
CA ALA A 82 -12.07 -8.10 0.48
C ALA A 82 -12.38 -7.22 -0.75
N ILE A 83 -11.38 -6.91 -1.59
CA ILE A 83 -11.60 -6.17 -2.83
C ILE A 83 -12.24 -7.12 -3.87
N PRO A 84 -13.32 -6.71 -4.56
CA PRO A 84 -13.97 -7.57 -5.55
C PRO A 84 -12.99 -8.11 -6.60
N SER A 85 -12.97 -9.44 -6.76
CA SER A 85 -12.00 -10.12 -7.64
C SER A 85 -12.02 -9.59 -9.08
N ALA A 86 -13.20 -9.24 -9.59
CA ALA A 86 -13.40 -8.67 -10.92
C ALA A 86 -12.66 -7.33 -11.12
N GLU A 87 -12.49 -6.53 -10.08
CA GLU A 87 -11.81 -5.22 -10.16
C GLU A 87 -10.28 -5.36 -10.19
N VAL A 88 -9.75 -6.45 -9.62
CA VAL A 88 -8.30 -6.63 -9.45
C VAL A 88 -7.66 -7.53 -10.49
N VAL A 89 -8.43 -8.22 -11.34
CA VAL A 89 -7.93 -9.18 -12.35
C VAL A 89 -6.77 -8.62 -13.16
N ASN A 90 -6.85 -7.36 -13.57
CA ASN A 90 -5.85 -6.68 -14.40
C ASN A 90 -5.10 -5.56 -13.64
N TYR A 91 -5.22 -5.50 -12.31
CA TYR A 91 -4.56 -4.49 -11.50
C TYR A 91 -3.26 -5.00 -10.91
N GLN A 92 -2.15 -4.75 -11.61
CA GLN A 92 -0.82 -5.25 -11.25
C GLN A 92 -0.40 -4.99 -9.78
N PRO A 93 -0.65 -3.81 -9.16
CA PRO A 93 -0.21 -3.55 -7.79
C PRO A 93 -0.85 -4.47 -6.74
N TYR A 94 -2.09 -4.91 -6.97
CA TYR A 94 -2.77 -5.90 -6.12
C TYR A 94 -1.94 -7.19 -6.06
N TRP A 95 -1.59 -7.73 -7.24
CA TRP A 95 -0.89 -9.00 -7.35
C TRP A 95 0.54 -8.92 -6.82
N ALA A 96 1.21 -7.78 -6.99
CA ALA A 96 2.53 -7.54 -6.42
C ALA A 96 2.50 -7.55 -4.87
N LEU A 97 1.52 -6.87 -4.27
CA LEU A 97 1.35 -6.85 -2.83
C LEU A 97 0.96 -8.23 -2.29
N ALA A 98 0.01 -8.92 -2.94
CA ALA A 98 -0.37 -10.29 -2.58
C ALA A 98 0.86 -11.23 -2.55
N GLY A 99 1.68 -11.22 -3.60
CA GLY A 99 2.90 -12.03 -3.67
C GLY A 99 3.86 -11.75 -2.52
N HIS A 100 4.04 -10.47 -2.19
CA HIS A 100 4.88 -10.05 -1.07
C HIS A 100 4.35 -10.53 0.28
N LEU A 101 3.05 -10.38 0.53
CA LEU A 101 2.43 -10.77 1.81
C LEU A 101 2.42 -12.30 1.98
N TYR A 102 2.10 -13.05 0.92
CA TYR A 102 2.17 -14.51 0.96
C TYR A 102 3.59 -15.02 1.20
N LYS A 103 4.60 -14.42 0.57
CA LYS A 103 6.02 -14.74 0.82
C LYS A 103 6.40 -14.51 2.29
N ARG A 104 6.02 -13.36 2.88
CA ARG A 104 6.25 -13.08 4.32
C ARG A 104 5.55 -14.05 5.26
N MET A 105 4.47 -14.68 4.80
CA MET A 105 3.70 -15.69 5.54
C MET A 105 4.14 -17.13 5.22
N HIS A 106 5.22 -17.33 4.46
CA HIS A 106 5.70 -18.65 4.01
C HIS A 106 4.66 -19.46 3.20
N ARG A 107 3.73 -18.78 2.53
CA ARG A 107 2.76 -19.38 1.60
C ARG A 107 3.30 -19.34 0.18
N GLU A 108 4.24 -20.22 -0.12
CA GLU A 108 5.07 -20.13 -1.33
C GLU A 108 4.28 -20.27 -2.64
N GLU A 109 3.33 -21.22 -2.72
CA GLU A 109 2.54 -21.45 -3.94
C GLU A 109 1.67 -20.24 -4.29
N ASP A 110 1.02 -19.67 -3.28
CA ASP A 110 0.22 -18.45 -3.42
C ASP A 110 1.10 -17.26 -3.82
N ALA A 111 2.28 -17.15 -3.21
CA ALA A 111 3.24 -16.10 -3.53
C ALA A 111 3.72 -16.18 -4.99
N ARG A 112 4.13 -17.38 -5.45
CA ARG A 112 4.56 -17.62 -6.84
C ARG A 112 3.44 -17.31 -7.83
N SER A 113 2.21 -17.74 -7.52
CA SER A 113 1.03 -17.47 -8.36
C SER A 113 0.76 -15.97 -8.50
N ALA A 114 0.77 -15.24 -7.39
CA ALA A 114 0.54 -13.81 -7.38
C ALA A 114 1.66 -13.03 -8.10
N TYR A 115 2.93 -13.37 -7.87
CA TYR A 115 4.03 -12.73 -8.58
C TYR A 115 4.00 -13.01 -10.09
N SER A 116 3.67 -14.23 -10.51
CA SER A 116 3.51 -14.57 -11.93
C SER A 116 2.47 -13.66 -12.61
N ARG A 117 1.32 -13.46 -11.96
CA ARG A 117 0.29 -12.53 -12.44
C ARG A 117 0.79 -11.09 -12.48
N ALA A 118 1.47 -10.62 -11.43
CA ALA A 118 2.03 -9.28 -11.38
C ALA A 118 3.08 -9.01 -12.47
N ILE A 119 3.94 -9.99 -12.76
CA ILE A 119 4.95 -9.94 -13.82
C ILE A 119 4.29 -9.83 -15.20
N GLY A 120 3.25 -10.64 -15.44
CA GLY A 120 2.51 -10.65 -16.70
C GLY A 120 1.77 -9.34 -16.99
N LEU A 121 1.30 -8.65 -15.94
CA LEU A 121 0.60 -7.37 -16.06
C LEU A 121 1.54 -6.15 -16.11
N SER A 122 2.83 -6.31 -15.81
CA SER A 122 3.79 -5.20 -15.78
C SER A 122 4.33 -4.89 -17.18
N THR A 123 4.15 -3.68 -17.68
CA THR A 123 4.76 -3.21 -18.94
C THR A 123 6.14 -2.58 -18.74
N ASP A 124 6.45 -2.12 -17.52
CA ASP A 124 7.75 -1.55 -17.17
C ASP A 124 8.78 -2.67 -16.91
N VAL A 125 9.92 -2.60 -17.61
CA VAL A 125 11.01 -3.59 -17.53
C VAL A 125 11.69 -3.58 -16.16
N SER A 126 11.82 -2.42 -15.52
CA SER A 126 12.43 -2.29 -14.20
C SER A 126 11.55 -2.93 -13.12
N VAL A 127 10.24 -2.69 -13.18
CA VAL A 127 9.25 -3.31 -12.29
C VAL A 127 9.22 -4.82 -12.54
N ARG A 128 9.21 -5.27 -13.79
CA ARG A 128 9.24 -6.68 -14.13
C ARG A 128 10.49 -7.38 -13.59
N ARG A 129 11.66 -6.76 -13.71
CA ARG A 129 12.93 -7.29 -13.15
C ARG A 129 12.89 -7.38 -11.63
N PHE A 130 12.35 -6.37 -10.96
CA PHE A 130 12.17 -6.37 -9.51
C PHE A 130 11.27 -7.53 -9.06
N LEU A 131 10.11 -7.70 -9.71
CA LEU A 131 9.17 -8.77 -9.36
C LEU A 131 9.74 -10.17 -9.63
N ASN A 132 10.48 -10.37 -10.72
CA ASN A 132 11.17 -11.63 -11.00
C ASN A 132 12.17 -11.99 -9.89
N ARG A 133 12.94 -11.00 -9.43
CA ARG A 133 13.87 -11.20 -8.31
C ARG A 133 13.13 -11.61 -7.04
N GLN A 134 12.05 -10.92 -6.71
CA GLN A 134 11.24 -11.24 -5.53
C GLN A 134 10.65 -12.66 -5.61
N ALA A 135 10.23 -13.10 -6.80
CA ALA A 135 9.71 -14.45 -7.03
C ALA A 135 10.79 -15.54 -6.93
N SER A 136 12.02 -15.25 -7.35
CA SER A 136 13.15 -16.21 -7.24
C SER A 136 13.65 -16.42 -5.81
N GLU A 137 13.26 -15.54 -4.90
CA GLU A 137 13.61 -15.58 -3.47
C GLU A 137 12.51 -16.26 -2.62
N ILE A 138 11.53 -16.90 -3.26
CA ILE A 138 10.52 -17.76 -2.60
C ILE A 138 11.04 -19.18 -2.61
#